data_AF-A0A484CYZ7-F1
#
_entry.id   AF-A0A484CYZ7-F1
#
_cell.length_a   1.000
_cell.length_b   1.000
_cell.length_c   1.000
_cell.angle_alpha   90.00
_cell.angle_beta   90.00
_cell.angle_gamma   90.00
#
_symmetry.space_group_name_H-M   'P 1'
#
loop_
_entity.id
_entity.type
_entity.pdbx_description
1 polymer ?
#
loop_
_entity_poly.entity_id
_entity_poly.type
_entity_poly.pdbx_seq_one_letter_code
_entity_poly.pdbx_strand_id
1 'polypeptide(L)'
;MKGFHIVVLLSSAVLLVSAAPALQLVTCTAESGAAAARLAMHRINENHRHGYKFKLQEIQGNKVEKKNDGCNLELQLNLQETVCHVVNPKHFEECQIRGEGERAVTANCTVKMSVKNTDANVTKYECDTRQVKTNLDVPVLVPLNSTEGLKSVNEAVSKFNLNATNKHHYILKEVGRIRLGSGKDYYAEFALVETHCPMGSRINPEACKPLCPDRAHHAFCKSTYLNATGLQSVECEFYPPSNTTALGPGEQEPAMAIHPVPVALPTMVAMAILPLKAVADLPLDAYCLPVVAVAILPMLAEAPLPTEVMAINFVPVALLTMVAMAILPV
;
A
#
# COMPACT_ATOMS: atom_id res chain seq x y z
N MET A 1 -27.84 56.15 -42.08
CA MET A 1 -27.79 55.66 -40.69
C MET A 1 -28.05 54.17 -40.72
N LYS A 2 -27.01 53.33 -40.61
CA LYS A 2 -27.11 51.86 -40.67
C LYS A 2 -27.01 51.34 -39.24
N GLY A 3 -28.05 50.66 -38.77
CA GLY A 3 -28.15 50.11 -37.43
C GLY A 3 -27.22 48.91 -37.25
N PHE A 4 -26.49 48.89 -36.14
CA PHE A 4 -25.73 47.74 -35.67
C PHE A 4 -26.62 46.90 -34.75
N HIS A 5 -26.95 45.68 -35.17
CA HIS A 5 -27.55 44.67 -34.31
C HIS A 5 -26.44 43.93 -33.56
N ILE A 6 -26.35 44.14 -32.24
CA ILE A 6 -25.46 43.38 -31.35
C ILE A 6 -26.20 42.10 -30.98
N VAL A 7 -25.74 40.96 -31.47
CA VAL A 7 -26.22 39.64 -31.06
C VAL A 7 -25.40 39.22 -29.84
N VAL A 8 -26.04 39.14 -28.68
CA VAL A 8 -25.45 38.63 -27.44
C VAL A 8 -25.63 37.12 -27.40
N LEU A 9 -24.55 36.37 -27.55
CA LEU A 9 -24.51 34.91 -27.37
C LEU A 9 -24.27 34.59 -25.89
N LEU A 10 -25.33 34.16 -25.19
CA LEU A 10 -25.23 33.54 -23.87
C LEU A 10 -24.72 32.11 -24.03
N SER A 11 -23.46 31.88 -23.68
CA SER A 11 -22.88 30.53 -23.58
C SER A 11 -23.18 29.98 -22.19
N SER A 12 -24.12 29.04 -22.10
CA SER A 12 -24.40 28.28 -20.89
C SER A 12 -23.36 27.16 -20.74
N ALA A 13 -22.36 27.36 -19.89
CA ALA A 13 -21.44 26.30 -19.49
C ALA A 13 -22.18 25.35 -18.51
N VAL A 14 -22.60 24.19 -19.01
CA VAL A 14 -23.08 23.10 -18.16
C VAL A 14 -21.85 22.40 -17.57
N LEU A 15 -21.58 22.67 -16.29
CA LEU A 15 -20.61 21.89 -15.51
C LEU A 15 -21.20 20.49 -15.29
N LEU A 16 -20.76 19.52 -16.10
CA LEU A 16 -20.96 18.10 -15.83
C LEU A 16 -20.10 17.72 -14.62
N VAL A 17 -20.67 17.84 -13.42
CA VAL A 17 -20.14 17.19 -12.23
C VAL A 17 -20.31 15.69 -12.46
N SER A 18 -19.22 15.00 -12.77
CA SER A 18 -19.15 13.54 -12.73
C SER A 18 -19.29 13.10 -11.26
N ALA A 19 -20.52 12.98 -10.78
CA ALA A 19 -20.78 12.27 -9.54
C ALA A 19 -20.38 10.81 -9.76
N ALA A 20 -19.45 10.30 -8.96
CA ALA A 20 -19.14 8.88 -8.93
C ALA A 20 -20.44 8.08 -8.75
N PRO A 21 -20.66 6.98 -9.48
CA PRO A 21 -21.87 6.19 -9.34
C PRO A 21 -22.08 5.81 -7.87
N ALA A 22 -23.30 6.06 -7.35
CA ALA A 22 -23.64 5.70 -5.98
C ALA A 22 -23.31 4.22 -5.73
N LEU A 23 -22.75 3.89 -4.57
CA LEU A 23 -22.41 2.51 -4.28
C LEU A 23 -23.69 1.67 -4.26
N GLN A 24 -23.86 0.80 -5.27
CA GLN A 24 -24.93 -0.18 -5.32
C GLN A 24 -24.92 -1.03 -4.05
N LEU A 25 -26.10 -1.23 -3.46
CA LEU A 25 -26.26 -1.90 -2.17
C LEU A 25 -25.88 -3.39 -2.26
N VAL A 26 -25.08 -3.85 -1.32
CA VAL A 26 -24.74 -5.28 -1.18
C VAL A 26 -25.86 -5.99 -0.43
N THR A 27 -26.41 -7.05 -1.02
CA THR A 27 -27.54 -7.80 -0.47
C THR A 27 -27.22 -9.28 -0.32
N CYS A 28 -28.04 -10.02 0.43
CA CYS A 28 -27.86 -11.47 0.65
C CYS A 28 -28.42 -12.34 -0.48
N THR A 29 -28.14 -11.96 -1.73
CA THR A 29 -28.56 -12.68 -2.95
C THR A 29 -27.35 -13.01 -3.82
N ALA A 30 -27.45 -14.01 -4.68
CA ALA A 30 -26.39 -14.37 -5.62
C ALA A 30 -26.08 -13.24 -6.63
N GLU A 31 -27.08 -12.40 -6.93
CA GLU A 31 -26.97 -11.24 -7.84
C GLU A 31 -26.17 -10.07 -7.23
N SER A 32 -25.86 -10.11 -5.93
CA SER A 32 -25.08 -9.07 -5.25
C SER A 32 -23.60 -9.05 -5.62
N GLY A 33 -23.12 -10.02 -6.41
CA GLY A 33 -21.70 -10.22 -6.70
C GLY A 33 -20.99 -8.97 -7.23
N ALA A 34 -21.62 -8.22 -8.15
CA ALA A 34 -21.04 -7.00 -8.71
C ALA A 34 -20.89 -5.88 -7.67
N ALA A 35 -21.94 -5.64 -6.87
CA ALA A 35 -21.93 -4.66 -5.79
C ALA A 35 -20.88 -5.01 -4.72
N ALA A 36 -20.84 -6.29 -4.33
CA ALA A 36 -19.89 -6.82 -3.37
C ALA A 36 -18.44 -6.75 -3.88
N ALA A 37 -18.20 -7.10 -5.14
CA ALA A 37 -16.88 -6.98 -5.76
C ALA A 37 -16.41 -5.52 -5.81
N ARG A 38 -17.30 -4.56 -6.14
CA ARG A 38 -16.94 -3.14 -6.13
C ARG A 38 -16.58 -2.65 -4.72
N LEU A 39 -17.36 -3.01 -3.70
CA LEU A 39 -17.03 -2.71 -2.30
C LEU A 39 -15.69 -3.34 -1.89
N ALA A 40 -15.42 -4.58 -2.31
CA ALA A 40 -14.13 -5.25 -2.09
C ALA A 40 -12.98 -4.48 -2.74
N MET A 41 -13.15 -4.01 -3.98
CA MET A 41 -12.12 -3.24 -4.69
C MET A 41 -11.75 -1.94 -3.98
N HIS A 42 -12.74 -1.22 -3.45
CA HIS A 42 -12.50 -0.03 -2.64
C HIS A 42 -11.66 -0.40 -1.41
N ARG A 43 -12.10 -1.40 -0.64
CA ARG A 43 -11.39 -1.79 0.58
C ARG A 43 -9.95 -2.25 0.31
N ILE A 44 -9.76 -3.12 -0.69
CA ILE A 44 -8.45 -3.65 -1.04
C ILE A 44 -7.51 -2.49 -1.40
N ASN A 45 -7.92 -1.56 -2.26
CA ASN A 45 -7.07 -0.45 -2.68
C ASN A 45 -6.84 0.60 -1.57
N GLU A 46 -7.82 0.89 -0.71
CA GLU A 46 -7.67 1.80 0.43
C GLU A 46 -6.69 1.28 1.48
N ASN A 47 -6.64 -0.04 1.64
CA ASN A 47 -5.76 -0.73 2.59
C ASN A 47 -4.43 -1.20 1.94
N HIS A 48 -4.25 -1.03 0.62
CA HIS A 48 -3.02 -1.37 -0.07
C HIS A 48 -1.95 -0.30 0.19
N ARG A 49 -0.80 -0.69 0.76
CA ARG A 49 0.22 0.24 1.26
C ARG A 49 1.52 0.30 0.46
N HIS A 50 1.69 -0.62 -0.48
CA HIS A 50 2.89 -0.74 -1.31
C HIS A 50 2.47 -1.10 -2.72
N GLY A 51 3.33 -0.93 -3.71
CA GLY A 51 3.08 -1.33 -5.09
C GLY A 51 2.00 -0.50 -5.79
N TYR A 52 1.17 -1.18 -6.58
CA TYR A 52 0.27 -0.56 -7.56
C TYR A 52 -1.19 -0.91 -7.27
N LYS A 53 -2.07 0.06 -7.56
CA LYS A 53 -3.52 -0.13 -7.42
C LYS A 53 -4.01 -1.23 -8.36
N PHE A 54 -5.07 -1.92 -7.95
CA PHE A 54 -5.69 -2.99 -8.72
C PHE A 54 -7.07 -2.61 -9.23
N LYS A 55 -7.47 -3.17 -10.38
CA LYS A 55 -8.82 -3.13 -10.92
C LYS A 55 -9.39 -4.54 -11.05
N LEU A 56 -10.70 -4.67 -10.90
CA LEU A 56 -11.40 -5.93 -11.12
C LEU A 56 -11.31 -6.34 -12.59
N GLN A 57 -10.86 -7.57 -12.85
CA GLN A 57 -10.94 -8.19 -14.17
C GLN A 57 -12.16 -9.09 -14.27
N GLU A 58 -12.37 -9.96 -13.27
CA GLU A 58 -13.40 -10.99 -13.32
C GLU A 58 -13.82 -11.40 -11.91
N ILE A 59 -15.11 -11.71 -11.75
CA ILE A 59 -15.65 -12.37 -10.56
C ILE A 59 -15.72 -13.87 -10.87
N GLN A 60 -14.83 -14.66 -10.27
CA GLN A 60 -14.76 -16.10 -10.50
C GLN A 60 -15.79 -16.89 -9.68
N GLY A 61 -16.21 -16.34 -8.55
CA GLY A 61 -17.13 -17.00 -7.64
C GLY A 61 -17.77 -16.05 -6.65
N ASN A 62 -19.02 -16.34 -6.31
CA ASN A 62 -19.78 -15.64 -5.29
C ASN A 62 -20.59 -16.67 -4.48
N LYS A 63 -20.21 -16.89 -3.23
CA LYS A 63 -20.91 -17.78 -2.31
C LYS A 63 -21.61 -16.97 -1.23
N VAL A 64 -22.89 -17.25 -1.01
CA VAL A 64 -23.72 -16.61 0.02
C VAL A 64 -24.12 -17.63 1.08
N GLU A 65 -23.84 -17.31 2.34
CA GLU A 65 -24.26 -18.11 3.50
C GLU A 65 -25.18 -17.27 4.37
N LYS A 66 -26.48 -17.61 4.38
CA LYS A 66 -27.49 -16.89 5.17
C LYS A 66 -27.30 -17.14 6.67
N LYS A 67 -27.58 -16.11 7.46
CA LYS A 67 -27.63 -16.10 8.93
C LYS A 67 -28.97 -15.51 9.39
N ASN A 68 -29.27 -15.64 10.68
CA ASN A 68 -30.52 -15.13 11.26
C ASN A 68 -30.72 -13.62 11.05
N ASP A 69 -29.62 -12.86 11.09
CA ASP A 69 -29.57 -11.38 11.06
C ASP A 69 -28.80 -10.83 9.82
N GLY A 70 -28.63 -11.64 8.77
CA GLY A 70 -27.94 -11.22 7.55
C GLY A 70 -27.29 -12.37 6.78
N CYS A 71 -26.07 -12.17 6.28
CA CYS A 71 -25.31 -13.23 5.59
C CYS A 71 -23.80 -13.01 5.65
N ASN A 72 -23.05 -14.07 5.39
CA ASN A 72 -21.66 -13.99 4.98
C ASN A 72 -21.58 -14.14 3.45
N LEU A 73 -20.68 -13.37 2.83
CA LEU A 73 -20.31 -13.52 1.42
C LEU A 73 -18.85 -13.95 1.32
N GLU A 74 -18.57 -14.86 0.39
CA GLU A 74 -17.22 -15.19 -0.04
C GLU A 74 -17.11 -14.97 -1.55
N LEU A 75 -16.22 -14.06 -1.95
CA LEU A 75 -15.94 -13.74 -3.35
C LEU A 75 -14.58 -14.31 -3.75
N GLN A 76 -14.53 -14.83 -4.96
CA GLN A 76 -13.29 -15.15 -5.66
C GLN A 76 -13.13 -14.14 -6.79
N LEU A 77 -12.11 -13.29 -6.73
CA LEU A 77 -11.91 -12.18 -7.66
C LEU A 77 -10.57 -12.33 -8.37
N ASN A 78 -10.56 -12.11 -9.69
CA ASN A 78 -9.34 -11.86 -10.44
C ASN A 78 -9.17 -10.36 -10.60
N LEU A 79 -8.03 -9.84 -10.17
CA LEU A 79 -7.65 -8.45 -10.26
C LEU A 79 -6.48 -8.27 -11.24
N GLN A 80 -6.41 -7.11 -11.86
CA GLN A 80 -5.27 -6.67 -12.67
C GLN A 80 -4.60 -5.44 -12.05
N GLU A 81 -3.28 -5.48 -12.01
CA GLU A 81 -2.44 -4.36 -11.62
C GLU A 81 -2.63 -3.19 -12.61
N THR A 82 -2.66 -1.98 -12.08
CA THR A 82 -2.72 -0.74 -12.87
C THR A 82 -1.36 -0.06 -12.94
N VAL A 83 -1.26 0.99 -13.75
CA VAL A 83 -0.04 1.83 -13.81
C VAL A 83 0.09 2.79 -12.62
N CYS A 84 -0.95 2.96 -11.81
CA CYS A 84 -0.94 3.87 -10.67
C CYS A 84 -0.32 3.21 -9.44
N HIS A 85 0.81 3.76 -8.97
CA HIS A 85 1.33 3.42 -7.64
C HIS A 85 0.34 3.84 -6.54
N VAL A 86 0.40 3.21 -5.37
CA VAL A 86 -0.44 3.57 -4.21
C VAL A 86 -0.25 5.02 -3.73
N VAL A 87 0.86 5.68 -4.10
CA VAL A 87 1.12 7.10 -3.78
C VAL A 87 0.43 8.06 -4.75
N ASN A 88 -0.03 7.57 -5.90
CA ASN A 88 -0.78 8.38 -6.85
C ASN A 88 -2.20 8.62 -6.28
N PRO A 89 -2.67 9.87 -6.15
CA PRO A 89 -3.95 10.17 -5.52
C PRO A 89 -5.17 9.78 -6.37
N LYS A 90 -5.00 9.51 -7.67
CA LYS A 90 -6.11 9.14 -8.57
C LYS A 90 -6.88 7.93 -8.05
N HIS A 91 -8.19 7.95 -8.19
CA HIS A 91 -9.00 6.79 -7.84
C HIS A 91 -8.61 5.59 -8.72
N PHE A 92 -8.64 4.37 -8.18
CA PHE A 92 -8.18 3.18 -8.92
C PHE A 92 -8.98 2.96 -10.22
N GLU A 93 -10.23 3.42 -10.29
CA GLU A 93 -11.06 3.33 -11.49
C GLU A 93 -10.53 4.17 -12.66
N GLU A 94 -9.88 5.30 -12.38
CA GLU A 94 -9.26 6.20 -13.36
C GLU A 94 -7.89 5.71 -13.82
N CYS A 95 -7.35 4.70 -13.16
CA CYS A 95 -6.05 4.13 -13.48
C CYS A 95 -6.15 3.15 -14.67
N GLN A 96 -5.23 3.30 -15.61
CA GLN A 96 -5.13 2.39 -16.74
C GLN A 96 -4.58 1.04 -16.28
N ILE A 97 -5.18 -0.04 -16.79
CA ILE A 97 -4.70 -1.40 -16.57
C ILE A 97 -3.40 -1.57 -17.35
N ARG A 98 -2.40 -2.19 -16.71
CA ARG A 98 -1.09 -2.40 -17.32
C ARG A 98 -1.19 -3.45 -18.43
N GLY A 99 -0.56 -3.20 -19.57
CA GLY A 99 -0.60 -4.14 -20.71
C GLY A 99 0.37 -5.32 -20.56
N GLU A 100 0.19 -6.36 -21.39
CA GLU A 100 1.10 -7.53 -21.41
C GLU A 100 2.55 -7.15 -21.72
N GLY A 101 2.77 -6.19 -22.63
CA GLY A 101 4.09 -5.68 -23.00
C GLY A 101 4.83 -4.96 -21.86
N GLU A 102 4.12 -4.61 -20.79
CA GLU A 102 4.69 -3.98 -19.59
C GLU A 102 4.88 -4.96 -18.43
N ARG A 103 4.74 -6.27 -18.70
CA ARG A 103 4.80 -7.34 -17.69
C ARG A 103 3.68 -7.23 -16.65
N ALA A 104 2.44 -7.10 -17.10
CA ALA A 104 1.26 -7.01 -16.23
C ALA A 104 1.27 -8.06 -15.10
N VAL A 105 0.80 -7.66 -13.92
CA VAL A 105 0.60 -8.54 -12.76
C VAL A 105 -0.90 -8.74 -12.55
N THR A 106 -1.30 -9.96 -12.27
CA THR A 106 -2.68 -10.32 -11.88
C THR A 106 -2.69 -10.77 -10.43
N ALA A 107 -3.83 -10.64 -9.76
CA ALA A 107 -4.01 -11.14 -8.40
C ALA A 107 -5.29 -11.98 -8.33
N ASN A 108 -5.19 -13.18 -7.78
CA ASN A 108 -6.34 -14.01 -7.46
C ASN A 108 -6.65 -13.78 -5.98
N CYS A 109 -7.83 -13.27 -5.67
CA CYS A 109 -8.21 -12.85 -4.33
C CYS A 109 -9.42 -13.62 -3.82
N THR A 110 -9.33 -14.13 -2.59
CA THR A 110 -10.48 -14.57 -1.81
C THR A 110 -10.87 -13.47 -0.83
N VAL A 111 -12.10 -12.96 -0.93
CA VAL A 111 -12.62 -11.89 -0.07
C VAL A 111 -13.80 -12.40 0.73
N LYS A 112 -13.78 -12.17 2.05
CA LYS A 112 -14.89 -12.48 2.96
C LYS A 112 -15.54 -11.18 3.43
N MET A 113 -16.86 -11.17 3.41
CA MET A 113 -17.67 -10.03 3.83
C MET A 113 -18.80 -10.48 4.75
N SER A 114 -19.20 -9.61 5.67
CA SER A 114 -20.41 -9.78 6.47
C SER A 114 -21.41 -8.70 6.10
N VAL A 115 -22.66 -9.10 5.89
CA VAL A 115 -23.80 -8.20 5.65
C VAL A 115 -24.76 -8.33 6.82
N LYS A 116 -25.08 -7.21 7.49
CA LYS A 116 -26.07 -7.14 8.57
C LYS A 116 -26.90 -5.88 8.41
N ASN A 117 -28.23 -5.97 8.52
CA ASN A 117 -29.12 -4.81 8.41
C ASN A 117 -28.81 -3.89 7.20
N THR A 118 -28.44 -4.48 6.05
CA THR A 118 -28.00 -3.79 4.82
C THR A 118 -26.62 -3.12 4.84
N ASP A 119 -25.91 -3.14 5.97
CA ASP A 119 -24.52 -2.73 6.07
C ASP A 119 -23.61 -3.91 5.71
N ALA A 120 -22.77 -3.72 4.70
CA ALA A 120 -21.79 -4.70 4.25
C ALA A 120 -20.38 -4.25 4.63
N ASN A 121 -19.62 -5.14 5.27
CA ASN A 121 -18.23 -4.89 5.62
C ASN A 121 -17.33 -6.02 5.13
N VAL A 122 -16.19 -5.67 4.54
CA VAL A 122 -15.12 -6.62 4.23
C VAL A 122 -14.44 -6.99 5.54
N THR A 123 -14.52 -8.26 5.93
CA THR A 123 -13.90 -8.74 7.18
C THR A 123 -12.48 -9.23 6.96
N LYS A 124 -12.22 -9.84 5.80
CA LYS A 124 -10.92 -10.41 5.46
C LYS A 124 -10.73 -10.48 3.96
N TYR A 125 -9.49 -10.32 3.49
CA TYR A 125 -9.10 -10.72 2.14
C TYR A 125 -7.69 -11.31 2.12
N GLU A 126 -7.48 -12.21 1.17
CA GLU A 126 -6.19 -12.80 0.85
C GLU A 126 -6.04 -12.79 -0.66
N CYS A 127 -4.92 -12.26 -1.17
CA CYS A 127 -4.62 -12.17 -2.59
C CYS A 127 -3.26 -12.77 -2.92
N ASP A 128 -3.23 -13.65 -3.92
CA ASP A 128 -2.03 -14.22 -4.51
C ASP A 128 -1.74 -13.53 -5.84
N THR A 129 -0.62 -12.80 -5.94
CA THR A 129 -0.26 -12.13 -7.19
C THR A 129 0.63 -13.00 -8.06
N ARG A 130 0.57 -12.79 -9.37
CA ARG A 130 1.38 -13.51 -10.37
C ARG A 130 1.61 -12.64 -11.59
N GLN A 131 2.82 -12.72 -12.13
CA GLN A 131 3.13 -12.09 -13.40
C GLN A 131 2.39 -12.80 -14.55
N VAL A 132 1.80 -12.03 -15.45
CA VAL A 132 1.22 -12.57 -16.69
C VAL A 132 2.36 -13.06 -17.58
N LYS A 133 2.24 -14.31 -18.05
CA LYS A 133 3.19 -14.88 -19.00
C LYS A 133 3.09 -14.12 -20.31
N THR A 134 4.20 -13.64 -20.84
CA THR A 134 4.27 -12.98 -22.13
C THR A 134 5.24 -13.71 -23.04
N ASN A 135 4.86 -13.83 -24.32
CA ASN A 135 5.72 -14.38 -25.38
C ASN A 135 6.49 -13.27 -26.13
N LEU A 136 6.34 -12.02 -25.71
CA LEU A 136 7.00 -10.87 -26.34
C LEU A 136 8.43 -10.71 -25.79
N ASP A 137 9.34 -10.32 -26.68
CA ASP A 137 10.69 -9.90 -26.30
C ASP A 137 10.65 -8.49 -25.69
N VAL A 138 10.24 -8.42 -24.43
CA VAL A 138 10.14 -7.18 -23.66
C VAL A 138 11.00 -7.27 -22.40
N PRO A 139 11.50 -6.13 -21.87
CA PRO A 139 12.33 -6.11 -20.67
C PRO A 139 11.77 -6.97 -19.53
N VAL A 140 12.63 -7.80 -18.93
CA VAL A 140 12.26 -8.72 -17.85
C VAL A 140 12.17 -8.00 -16.52
N LEU A 141 11.17 -8.32 -15.70
CA LEU A 141 11.20 -7.87 -14.30
C LEU A 141 12.35 -8.59 -13.60
N VAL A 142 13.24 -7.82 -12.98
CA VAL A 142 14.31 -8.34 -12.13
C VAL A 142 13.94 -8.16 -10.66
N PRO A 143 14.54 -8.94 -9.76
CA PRO A 143 14.34 -8.76 -8.33
C PRO A 143 14.65 -7.33 -7.89
N LEU A 144 13.82 -6.78 -7.00
CA LEU A 144 13.99 -5.42 -6.48
C LEU A 144 15.28 -5.25 -5.66
N ASN A 145 15.90 -6.35 -5.23
CA ASN A 145 17.19 -6.38 -4.56
C ASN A 145 18.38 -6.63 -5.52
N SER A 146 18.18 -6.55 -6.83
CA SER A 146 19.28 -6.58 -7.80
C SER A 146 20.24 -5.43 -7.52
N THR A 147 21.52 -5.75 -7.28
CA THR A 147 22.56 -4.77 -6.94
C THR A 147 22.67 -3.68 -8.01
N GLU A 148 22.74 -4.06 -9.28
CA GLU A 148 22.83 -3.15 -10.42
C GLU A 148 21.54 -2.35 -10.61
N GLY A 149 20.39 -3.01 -10.43
CA GLY A 149 19.08 -2.35 -10.47
C GLY A 149 18.95 -1.27 -9.40
N LEU A 150 19.30 -1.58 -8.15
CA LEU A 150 19.28 -0.62 -7.04
C LEU A 150 20.28 0.50 -7.21
N LYS A 151 21.47 0.21 -7.76
CA LYS A 151 22.44 1.25 -8.12
C LYS A 151 21.82 2.27 -9.08
N SER A 152 21.12 1.80 -10.12
CA SER A 152 20.46 2.70 -11.07
C SER A 152 19.39 3.59 -10.42
N VAL A 153 18.62 3.05 -9.47
CA VAL A 153 17.62 3.80 -8.69
C VAL A 153 18.30 4.84 -7.81
N ASN A 154 19.34 4.48 -7.06
CA ASN A 154 20.04 5.39 -6.17
C ASN A 154 20.69 6.57 -6.91
N GLU A 155 21.23 6.31 -8.11
CA GLU A 155 21.70 7.39 -9.00
C GLU A 155 20.55 8.30 -9.44
N ALA A 156 19.39 7.75 -9.78
CA ALA A 156 18.20 8.53 -10.14
C ALA A 156 17.69 9.38 -8.97
N VAL A 157 17.64 8.85 -7.74
CA VAL A 157 17.28 9.58 -6.52
C VAL A 157 18.27 10.71 -6.24
N SER A 158 19.57 10.44 -6.43
CA SER A 158 20.62 11.45 -6.28
C SER A 158 20.42 12.57 -7.30
N LYS A 159 20.18 12.24 -8.57
CA LYS A 159 19.91 13.20 -9.65
C LYS A 159 18.66 14.04 -9.38
N PHE A 160 17.59 13.43 -8.87
CA PHE A 160 16.36 14.13 -8.49
C PHE A 160 16.62 15.21 -7.44
N ASN A 161 17.41 14.89 -6.41
CA ASN A 161 17.74 15.81 -5.33
C ASN A 161 18.77 16.90 -5.71
N LEU A 162 19.30 16.90 -6.93
CA LEU A 162 20.06 18.04 -7.47
C LEU A 162 19.14 19.15 -8.00
N ASN A 163 17.85 18.87 -8.19
CA ASN A 163 16.89 19.87 -8.65
C ASN A 163 16.54 20.85 -7.53
N ALA A 164 17.05 22.07 -7.62
CA ALA A 164 16.86 23.13 -6.65
C ALA A 164 15.43 23.71 -6.58
N THR A 165 14.51 23.24 -7.42
CA THR A 165 13.11 23.72 -7.42
C THR A 165 12.32 23.19 -6.22
N ASN A 166 12.71 22.06 -5.65
CA ASN A 166 12.06 21.48 -4.48
C ASN A 166 12.47 22.21 -3.20
N LYS A 167 11.53 22.37 -2.25
CA LYS A 167 11.80 23.02 -0.95
C LYS A 167 12.59 22.13 0.01
N HIS A 168 12.34 20.83 -0.05
CA HIS A 168 12.96 19.83 0.82
C HIS A 168 13.58 18.70 0.00
N HIS A 169 14.49 17.97 0.63
CA HIS A 169 15.00 16.71 0.10
C HIS A 169 13.91 15.64 0.10
N TYR A 170 14.02 14.72 -0.84
CA TYR A 170 13.18 13.54 -0.95
C TYR A 170 14.03 12.29 -0.75
N ILE A 171 13.46 11.29 -0.08
CA ILE A 171 14.08 9.97 0.09
C ILE A 171 13.27 8.89 -0.64
N LEU A 172 13.94 7.78 -0.94
CA LEU A 172 13.31 6.61 -1.53
C LEU A 172 12.29 6.02 -0.55
N LYS A 173 11.02 6.02 -0.95
CA LYS A 173 9.94 5.37 -0.20
C LYS A 173 9.82 3.89 -0.59
N GLU A 174 9.83 3.62 -1.89
CA GLU A 174 9.64 2.28 -2.43
C GLU A 174 10.20 2.16 -3.84
N VAL A 175 10.84 1.03 -4.16
CA VAL A 175 11.10 0.64 -5.55
C VAL A 175 9.95 -0.25 -6.00
N GLY A 176 9.13 0.22 -6.93
CA GLY A 176 7.98 -0.53 -7.40
C GLY A 176 8.36 -1.60 -8.43
N ARG A 177 9.18 -1.23 -9.42
CA ARG A 177 9.59 -2.15 -10.50
C ARG A 177 11.01 -1.86 -10.95
N ILE A 178 11.75 -2.91 -11.30
CA ILE A 178 12.99 -2.82 -12.06
C ILE A 178 12.86 -3.77 -13.25
N ARG A 179 13.03 -3.24 -14.46
CA ARG A 179 13.03 -4.01 -15.70
C ARG A 179 14.42 -4.00 -16.32
N LEU A 180 14.89 -5.15 -16.77
CA LEU A 180 16.15 -5.33 -17.48
C LEU A 180 15.85 -5.58 -18.96
N GLY A 181 16.26 -4.64 -19.81
CA GLY A 181 16.21 -4.77 -21.26
C GLY A 181 17.41 -5.50 -21.83
N SER A 182 17.45 -5.59 -23.16
CA SER A 182 18.64 -5.97 -23.90
C SER A 182 19.80 -5.00 -23.60
N GLY A 183 21.05 -5.46 -23.69
CA GLY A 183 22.22 -4.59 -23.44
C GLY A 183 22.52 -4.26 -21.96
N LYS A 184 21.78 -4.86 -21.02
CA LYS A 184 21.83 -4.55 -19.57
C LYS A 184 21.30 -3.15 -19.23
N ASP A 185 20.26 -2.72 -19.94
CA ASP A 185 19.57 -1.46 -19.68
C ASP A 185 18.54 -1.64 -18.57
N TYR A 186 18.56 -0.77 -17.58
CA TYR A 186 17.66 -0.78 -16.44
C TYR A 186 16.60 0.30 -16.58
N TYR A 187 15.34 -0.11 -16.47
CA TYR A 187 14.17 0.76 -16.44
C TYR A 187 13.50 0.61 -15.08
N ALA A 188 13.53 1.64 -14.26
CA ALA A 188 13.01 1.59 -12.89
C ALA A 188 11.78 2.47 -12.72
N GLU A 189 10.87 2.03 -11.87
CA GLU A 189 9.70 2.77 -11.39
C GLU A 189 9.76 2.79 -9.86
N PHE A 190 9.78 3.98 -9.25
CA PHE A 190 9.99 4.13 -7.81
C PHE A 190 9.25 5.34 -7.24
N ALA A 191 8.88 5.25 -5.96
CA ALA A 191 8.20 6.29 -5.21
C ALA A 191 9.17 7.00 -4.26
N LEU A 192 9.04 8.33 -4.18
CA LEU A 192 9.75 9.20 -3.28
C LEU A 192 8.78 9.86 -2.29
N VAL A 193 9.30 10.20 -1.12
CA VAL A 193 8.57 10.93 -0.08
C VAL A 193 9.40 12.13 0.40
N GLU A 194 8.72 13.25 0.57
CA GLU A 194 9.30 14.49 1.09
C GLU A 194 9.79 14.31 2.55
N THR A 195 10.86 15.01 2.89
CA THR A 195 11.48 14.98 4.22
C THR A 195 11.46 16.34 4.90
N HIS A 196 11.88 16.37 6.16
CA HIS A 196 12.12 17.61 6.91
C HIS A 196 13.39 18.38 6.50
N CYS A 197 14.27 17.78 5.71
CA CYS A 197 15.55 18.42 5.39
C CYS A 197 15.34 19.48 4.31
N PRO A 198 15.72 20.74 4.54
CA PRO A 198 15.63 21.78 3.52
C PRO A 198 16.60 21.48 2.38
N MET A 199 16.15 21.78 1.15
CA MET A 199 16.97 21.62 -0.04
C MET A 199 18.22 22.51 0.05
N GLY A 200 19.38 21.97 -0.32
CA GLY A 200 20.66 22.66 -0.23
C GLY A 200 21.33 22.62 1.16
N SER A 201 20.71 21.93 2.12
CA SER A 201 21.39 21.59 3.38
C SER A 201 22.59 20.66 3.12
N ARG A 202 23.57 20.65 4.04
CA ARG A 202 24.71 19.71 3.98
C ARG A 202 24.37 18.32 4.55
N ILE A 203 23.11 18.08 4.88
CA ILE A 203 22.65 16.81 5.43
C ILE A 203 22.61 15.81 4.28
N ASN A 204 23.16 14.62 4.49
CA ASN A 204 22.96 13.52 3.55
C ASN A 204 21.45 13.22 3.45
N PRO A 205 20.81 13.27 2.26
CA PRO A 205 19.39 12.98 2.11
C PRO A 205 18.97 11.67 2.79
N GLU A 206 19.80 10.63 2.79
CA GLU A 206 19.48 9.35 3.46
C GLU A 206 19.37 9.45 4.98
N ALA A 207 19.96 10.48 5.60
CA ALA A 207 19.83 10.75 7.04
C ALA A 207 18.56 11.55 7.38
N CYS A 208 17.83 11.99 6.36
CA CYS A 208 16.63 12.81 6.54
C CYS A 208 15.44 11.97 6.93
N LYS A 209 14.66 12.47 7.90
CA LYS A 209 13.43 11.83 8.33
C LYS A 209 12.29 12.20 7.36
N PRO A 210 11.54 11.22 6.83
CA PRO A 210 10.37 11.49 6.01
C PRO A 210 9.27 12.18 6.83
N LEU A 211 8.49 13.01 6.15
CA LEU A 211 7.24 13.56 6.67
C LEU A 211 6.17 12.45 6.79
N CYS A 212 5.12 12.74 7.54
CA CYS A 212 3.96 11.85 7.65
C CYS A 212 3.29 11.60 6.29
N PRO A 213 2.89 10.36 5.95
CA PRO A 213 2.40 10.03 4.60
C PRO A 213 1.20 10.86 4.12
N ASP A 214 0.33 11.33 5.01
CA ASP A 214 -0.81 12.18 4.66
C ASP A 214 -0.41 13.65 4.48
N ARG A 215 0.71 14.08 5.06
CA ARG A 215 1.20 15.48 5.08
C ARG A 215 2.45 15.70 4.20
N ALA A 216 3.04 14.63 3.67
CA ALA A 216 4.19 14.69 2.78
C ALA A 216 3.78 14.85 1.31
N HIS A 217 4.52 15.67 0.55
CA HIS A 217 4.50 15.53 -0.90
C HIS A 217 5.14 14.18 -1.29
N HIS A 218 4.57 13.57 -2.33
CA HIS A 218 5.11 12.35 -2.91
C HIS A 218 5.53 12.63 -4.35
N ALA A 219 6.47 11.83 -4.85
CA ALA A 219 6.75 11.78 -6.27
C ALA A 219 6.81 10.33 -6.74
N PHE A 220 6.28 10.03 -7.92
CA PHE A 220 6.47 8.74 -8.57
C PHE A 220 7.28 8.93 -9.83
N CYS A 221 8.43 8.26 -9.88
CA CYS A 221 9.46 8.49 -10.87
C CYS A 221 9.69 7.25 -11.74
N LYS A 222 10.03 7.51 -13.00
CA LYS A 222 10.52 6.53 -13.96
C LYS A 222 11.91 6.94 -14.39
N SER A 223 12.83 5.98 -14.46
CA SER A 223 14.20 6.24 -14.90
C SER A 223 14.71 5.22 -15.90
N THR A 224 15.57 5.68 -16.79
CA THR A 224 16.32 4.85 -17.73
C THR A 224 17.81 4.95 -17.43
N TYR A 225 18.46 3.80 -17.25
CA TYR A 225 19.88 3.68 -17.00
C TYR A 225 20.47 2.69 -18.01
N LEU A 226 21.52 3.10 -18.71
CA LEU A 226 22.23 2.24 -19.66
C LEU A 226 23.56 1.84 -19.04
N ASN A 227 23.92 0.55 -19.14
CA ASN A 227 25.17 0.07 -18.53
C ASN A 227 26.42 0.79 -19.08
N ALA A 228 26.39 1.22 -20.35
CA ALA A 228 27.53 1.89 -20.99
C ALA A 228 27.65 3.37 -20.66
N THR A 229 26.53 4.08 -20.48
CA THR A 229 26.49 5.55 -20.39
C THR A 229 25.88 6.08 -19.09
N GLY A 230 25.49 5.20 -18.16
CA GLY A 230 24.90 5.54 -16.87
C GLY A 230 23.44 5.99 -16.96
N LEU A 231 23.01 6.79 -15.99
CA LEU A 231 21.66 7.35 -15.92
C LEU A 231 21.37 8.30 -17.09
N GLN A 232 20.32 8.02 -17.87
CA GLN A 232 19.93 8.81 -19.04
C GLN A 232 18.80 9.78 -18.75
N SER A 233 17.75 9.31 -18.08
CA SER A 233 16.57 10.12 -17.78
C SER A 233 15.97 9.77 -16.43
N VAL A 234 15.36 10.78 -15.80
CA VAL A 234 14.53 10.66 -14.61
C VAL A 234 13.34 11.59 -14.81
N GLU A 235 12.15 11.02 -14.88
CA GLU A 235 10.89 11.73 -15.04
C GLU A 235 9.99 11.42 -13.86
N CYS A 236 9.43 12.44 -13.21
CA CYS A 236 8.64 12.27 -12.00
C CYS A 236 7.30 13.00 -12.09
N GLU A 237 6.26 12.34 -11.63
CA GLU A 237 4.96 12.93 -11.33
C GLU A 237 4.91 13.31 -9.85
N PHE A 238 4.46 14.52 -9.53
CA PHE A 238 4.39 15.03 -8.17
C PHE A 238 2.96 14.97 -7.65
N TYR A 239 2.80 14.55 -6.40
CA TYR A 239 1.51 14.42 -5.74
C TYR A 239 1.51 15.24 -4.44
N PRO A 240 0.53 16.14 -4.24
CA PRO A 240 0.42 16.93 -3.04
C PRO A 240 -0.01 16.07 -1.84
N PRO A 241 0.23 16.54 -0.61
CA PRO A 241 -0.30 15.88 0.59
C PRO A 241 -1.82 15.85 0.59
N SER A 242 -2.39 14.78 1.16
CA SER A 242 -3.84 14.65 1.32
C SER A 242 -4.36 15.46 2.50
N ASN A 243 -3.52 15.74 3.50
CA ASN A 243 -3.81 16.55 4.66
C ASN A 243 -2.97 17.83 4.62
N THR A 244 -3.65 18.96 4.41
CA THR A 244 -3.02 20.30 4.34
C THR A 244 -3.32 21.13 5.59
N THR A 245 -3.82 20.51 6.66
CA THR A 245 -4.16 21.20 7.91
C THR A 245 -2.91 21.85 8.51
N ALA A 246 -2.97 23.16 8.71
CA ALA A 246 -1.87 23.89 9.33
C ALA A 246 -1.66 23.42 10.78
N LEU A 247 -0.40 23.26 11.17
CA LEU A 247 -0.06 23.01 12.57
C LEU A 247 -0.29 24.27 13.41
N GLY A 248 -0.64 24.09 14.68
CA GLY A 248 -0.72 25.19 15.63
C GLY A 248 0.64 25.86 15.86
N PRO A 249 0.68 27.11 16.36
CA PRO A 249 1.94 27.77 16.71
C PRO A 249 2.74 26.93 17.72
N GLY A 250 3.96 26.52 17.33
CA GLY A 250 4.87 25.72 18.17
C GLY A 250 4.62 24.21 18.14
N GLU A 251 3.62 23.73 17.40
CA GLU A 251 3.38 22.31 17.20
C GLU A 251 4.41 21.74 16.19
N GLN A 252 5.09 20.66 16.57
CA GLN A 252 6.03 19.97 15.70
C GLN A 252 5.27 19.01 14.79
N GLU A 253 5.72 18.91 13.54
CA GLU A 253 5.21 17.91 12.62
C GLU A 253 5.38 16.50 13.24
N PRO A 254 4.32 15.67 13.24
CA PRO A 254 4.43 14.32 13.76
C PRO A 254 5.49 13.54 12.98
N ALA A 255 6.43 12.93 13.71
CA ALA A 255 7.42 12.05 13.13
C ALA A 255 6.86 10.63 13.04
N MET A 256 7.14 9.91 11.96
CA MET A 256 6.79 8.49 11.87
C MET A 256 7.50 7.68 12.96
N ALA A 257 6.74 6.86 13.70
CA ALA A 257 7.30 5.74 14.43
C ALA A 257 7.67 4.65 13.40
N ILE A 258 8.95 4.54 13.07
CA ILE A 258 9.45 3.45 12.23
C ILE A 258 9.30 2.16 13.04
N HIS A 259 8.31 1.30 12.72
CA HIS A 259 8.44 -0.09 13.09
C HIS A 259 9.66 -0.64 12.34
N PRO A 260 10.64 -1.25 13.02
CA PRO A 260 11.76 -1.87 12.35
C PRO A 260 11.19 -2.97 11.46
N VAL A 261 11.29 -2.78 10.14
CA VAL A 261 11.32 -3.92 9.23
C VAL A 261 12.47 -4.80 9.72
N PRO A 262 12.26 -6.08 10.05
CA PRO A 262 13.37 -6.94 10.38
C PRO A 262 14.23 -7.00 9.12
N VAL A 263 15.40 -6.36 9.17
CA VAL A 263 16.47 -6.64 8.22
C VAL A 263 16.97 -8.03 8.55
N ALA A 264 16.27 -9.05 8.03
CA ALA A 264 16.74 -10.41 8.06
C ALA A 264 17.82 -10.56 6.97
N LEU A 265 19.00 -10.96 7.41
CA LEU A 265 20.17 -11.35 6.61
C LEU A 265 19.83 -12.46 5.58
N PRO A 266 20.71 -12.71 4.59
CA PRO A 266 20.36 -13.30 3.32
C PRO A 266 20.19 -14.82 3.41
N THR A 267 18.95 -15.28 3.30
CA THR A 267 18.66 -16.66 2.87
C THR A 267 17.46 -16.64 1.94
N MET A 268 17.76 -16.72 0.64
CA MET A 268 16.98 -17.38 -0.41
C MET A 268 15.46 -17.45 -0.18
N VAL A 269 14.72 -16.40 -0.57
CA VAL A 269 13.33 -16.55 -1.02
C VAL A 269 13.15 -15.69 -2.27
N ALA A 270 12.73 -16.36 -3.34
CA ALA A 270 12.38 -15.81 -4.63
C ALA A 270 11.29 -14.75 -4.52
N MET A 271 11.27 -13.81 -5.48
CA MET A 271 10.22 -12.82 -5.77
C MET A 271 9.25 -12.55 -4.59
N ALA A 272 9.47 -11.48 -3.83
CA ALA A 272 8.48 -11.02 -2.88
C ALA A 272 7.30 -10.34 -3.61
N ILE A 273 6.52 -11.17 -4.32
CA ILE A 273 5.07 -11.07 -4.31
C ILE A 273 4.68 -11.31 -2.85
N LEU A 274 4.56 -10.24 -2.06
CA LEU A 274 4.01 -10.37 -0.71
C LEU A 274 2.53 -10.73 -0.87
N PRO A 275 2.02 -11.79 -0.22
CA PRO A 275 0.58 -12.04 -0.21
C PRO A 275 -0.11 -10.83 0.43
N LEU A 276 -1.09 -10.27 -0.28
CA LEU A 276 -1.90 -9.18 0.25
C LEU A 276 -2.86 -9.78 1.26
N LYS A 277 -2.44 -9.84 2.53
CA LYS A 277 -3.24 -10.36 3.63
C LYS A 277 -3.54 -9.24 4.60
N ALA A 278 -4.81 -8.89 4.73
CA ALA A 278 -5.24 -7.93 5.74
C ALA A 278 -6.49 -8.42 6.47
N VAL A 279 -6.47 -8.22 7.78
CA VAL A 279 -7.68 -8.15 8.61
C VAL A 279 -8.09 -6.68 8.62
N ALA A 280 -9.35 -6.40 8.30
CA ALA A 280 -9.80 -5.05 7.98
C ALA A 280 -9.87 -4.07 9.18
N ASP A 281 -9.27 -4.37 10.34
CA ASP A 281 -9.51 -3.60 11.57
C ASP A 281 -8.28 -2.83 12.11
N LEU A 282 -7.21 -2.65 11.33
CA LEU A 282 -6.09 -1.78 11.74
C LEU A 282 -6.28 -0.34 11.21
N PRO A 283 -6.51 0.66 12.09
CA PRO A 283 -6.72 2.05 11.69
C PRO A 283 -5.44 2.68 11.10
N LEU A 284 -5.64 3.58 10.13
CA LEU A 284 -4.58 4.34 9.42
C LEU A 284 -3.73 5.21 10.37
N ASP A 285 -4.28 5.60 11.51
CA ASP A 285 -3.78 6.73 12.30
C ASP A 285 -2.63 6.37 13.25
N ALA A 286 -2.30 5.09 13.40
CA ALA A 286 -1.33 4.63 14.40
C ALA A 286 0.13 5.02 14.09
N TYR A 287 0.44 5.43 12.86
CA TYR A 287 1.82 5.64 12.40
C TYR A 287 2.32 7.10 12.48
N CYS A 288 1.41 8.03 12.76
CA CYS A 288 1.68 9.48 12.80
C CYS A 288 1.15 10.15 14.08
N LEU A 289 1.04 9.40 15.16
CA LEU A 289 0.65 9.94 16.46
C LEU A 289 1.79 10.81 17.02
N PRO A 290 1.47 11.96 17.65
CA PRO A 290 2.46 12.68 18.45
C PRO A 290 2.97 11.75 19.55
N VAL A 291 4.27 11.83 19.87
CA VAL A 291 4.97 10.99 20.87
C VAL A 291 4.22 10.94 22.22
N VAL A 292 3.42 11.96 22.52
CA VAL A 292 2.62 12.10 23.74
C VAL A 292 1.43 11.11 23.80
N ALA A 293 0.85 10.71 22.66
CA ALA A 293 -0.39 9.91 22.63
C ALA A 293 -0.17 8.40 22.88
N VAL A 294 1.06 7.89 22.71
CA VAL A 294 1.38 6.46 22.85
C VAL A 294 1.44 6.01 24.33
N ALA A 295 1.50 6.95 25.28
CA ALA A 295 1.63 6.62 26.71
C ALA A 295 0.33 6.11 27.38
N ILE A 296 -0.82 6.05 26.68
CA ILE A 296 -2.13 5.80 27.32
C ILE A 296 -2.92 4.64 26.68
N LEU A 297 -2.27 3.66 26.03
CA LEU A 297 -2.98 2.42 25.65
C LEU A 297 -2.38 1.21 26.41
N PRO A 298 -3.08 0.69 27.45
CA PRO A 298 -2.61 -0.50 28.15
C PRO A 298 -2.69 -1.70 27.22
N MET A 299 -1.60 -2.47 27.18
CA MET A 299 -1.50 -3.72 26.43
C MET A 299 -2.46 -4.76 27.01
N LEU A 300 -3.63 -4.94 26.40
CA LEU A 300 -4.42 -6.15 26.57
C LEU A 300 -3.91 -7.20 25.57
N ALA A 301 -2.90 -7.95 25.99
CA ALA A 301 -2.48 -9.17 25.33
C ALA A 301 -3.43 -10.30 25.77
N GLU A 302 -4.37 -10.69 24.90
CA GLU A 302 -5.12 -11.94 25.06
C GLU A 302 -4.21 -13.11 24.68
N ALA A 303 -3.81 -13.89 25.68
CA ALA A 303 -3.17 -15.19 25.51
C ALA A 303 -4.24 -16.25 25.16
N PRO A 304 -3.99 -17.17 24.21
CA PRO A 304 -4.88 -18.30 23.99
C PRO A 304 -4.59 -19.43 25.01
N LEU A 305 -5.65 -19.87 25.70
CA LEU A 305 -5.67 -21.08 26.53
C LEU A 305 -5.91 -22.32 25.64
N PRO A 306 -5.27 -23.49 25.89
CA PRO A 306 -5.53 -24.70 25.12
C PRO A 306 -6.78 -25.46 25.59
N THR A 307 -7.45 -26.09 24.64
CA THR A 307 -8.56 -27.04 24.79
C THR A 307 -8.07 -28.42 25.27
N GLU A 308 -8.71 -29.01 26.29
CA GLU A 308 -9.40 -30.31 26.24
C GLU A 308 -10.00 -30.71 27.62
N VAL A 309 -11.08 -31.49 27.58
CA VAL A 309 -12.05 -31.74 28.66
C VAL A 309 -12.04 -33.23 29.07
N MET A 310 -11.92 -33.46 30.40
CA MET A 310 -12.34 -34.63 31.23
C MET A 310 -11.70 -36.02 30.95
N ALA A 311 -11.35 -36.87 31.93
CA ALA A 311 -12.11 -37.24 33.13
C ALA A 311 -11.28 -38.02 34.21
N ILE A 312 -11.50 -37.65 35.49
CA ILE A 312 -11.83 -38.47 36.69
C ILE A 312 -10.78 -39.37 37.43
N ASN A 313 -10.59 -39.00 38.72
CA ASN A 313 -10.27 -39.70 39.99
C ASN A 313 -9.00 -40.54 40.20
N PHE A 314 -8.16 -40.18 41.20
CA PHE A 314 -8.21 -40.61 42.61
C PHE A 314 -7.08 -39.89 43.43
N VAL A 315 -7.25 -39.83 44.76
CA VAL A 315 -6.56 -39.03 45.80
C VAL A 315 -5.63 -39.97 46.64
N PRO A 316 -4.78 -39.55 47.62
CA PRO A 316 -3.65 -38.59 47.72
C PRO A 316 -2.32 -39.28 48.21
N VAL A 317 -1.29 -38.50 48.61
CA VAL A 317 -0.42 -38.66 49.83
C VAL A 317 1.09 -38.37 49.60
N ALA A 318 1.63 -37.51 50.47
CA ALA A 318 2.98 -37.46 51.06
C ALA A 318 4.23 -36.92 50.30
N LEU A 319 4.76 -35.83 50.88
CA LEU A 319 6.09 -35.73 51.50
C LEU A 319 7.33 -35.60 50.59
N LEU A 320 7.99 -34.43 50.60
CA LEU A 320 9.38 -34.37 51.07
C LEU A 320 9.80 -32.96 51.52
N THR A 321 10.45 -32.95 52.67
CA THR A 321 11.01 -31.88 53.46
C THR A 321 12.36 -31.35 52.95
N MET A 322 12.62 -30.09 53.32
CA MET A 322 13.89 -29.37 53.56
C MET A 322 15.22 -30.16 53.49
N VAL A 323 16.31 -29.48 53.06
CA VAL A 323 17.45 -29.06 53.91
C VAL A 323 18.59 -28.39 53.09
N ALA A 324 19.07 -27.25 53.64
CA ALA A 324 20.38 -26.57 53.63
C ALA A 324 21.18 -26.37 52.32
N MET A 325 21.57 -25.14 51.93
CA MET A 325 22.52 -24.14 52.50
C MET A 325 24.02 -24.42 52.27
N ALA A 326 24.67 -23.37 51.72
CA ALA A 326 26.10 -23.07 51.65
C ALA A 326 26.90 -23.87 50.60
N ILE A 327 27.85 -23.33 49.81
CA ILE A 327 28.99 -22.46 50.15
C ILE A 327 29.50 -21.76 48.85
N LEU A 328 29.76 -20.44 48.89
CA LEU A 328 30.66 -19.65 48.01
C LEU A 328 32.12 -19.77 48.52
N PRO A 329 33.19 -19.28 47.87
CA PRO A 329 33.46 -18.95 46.46
C PRO A 329 34.85 -19.49 45.97
N VAL A 330 35.18 -19.31 44.69
CA VAL A 330 36.43 -18.68 44.19
C VAL A 330 36.08 -17.96 42.89
#